data_AF-A0A1I1NZD1-F1
#
_entry.id   AF-A0A1I1NZD1-F1
#
_cell.length_a   1.000
_cell.length_b   1.000
_cell.length_c   1.000
_cell.angle_alpha   90.00
_cell.angle_beta   90.00
_cell.angle_gamma   90.00
#
_symmetry.space_group_name_H-M   'P 1'
#
loop_
_entity.id
_entity.type
_entity.pdbx_description
1 polymer ?
#
loop_
_entity_poly.entity_id
_entity_poly.type
_entity_poly.pdbx_seq_one_letter_code
_entity_poly.pdbx_strand_id
1 'polypeptide(L)'
;MKINIVAGTVLSLGLMVSALPHSEAFAASKNVLSTEKFNKEKDSAEFKSGNLTAPSSEAPETILYNFLDKNKQSYKLGSKHAKDSFKVLKKSKDELGNTVLKLQQIFEGVPVFGSTQAAVLKDDGVLNVVSGTVVSDLDTKLEKKDKKGIKASQAVKIAESDLGFTPKYEQAPDPELVVYAAEDGADFAYKVNLNFLDPKPGNYYYFVSAKTGEILNKYNTLDEVTGTNSVGTGTGVLKNTVSLNTTLSNGTYYLQDNTRGNGIFTYNTSNSSRLPGTLWADADNVFSATNDAPAVDAHYYAGKTYDYYKSTFNRNSYDGYGSALKSTVHYGS
;
A
#
# COMPACT_ATOMS: atom_id res chain seq x y z
N MET A 1 97.66 -6.13 10.73
CA MET A 1 97.12 -4.90 11.37
C MET A 1 95.69 -4.72 10.88
N LYS A 2 94.72 -4.73 11.82
CA LYS A 2 93.27 -4.42 11.68
C LYS A 2 92.40 -5.44 10.90
N ILE A 3 91.58 -6.27 11.58
CA ILE A 3 90.21 -6.03 12.14
C ILE A 3 89.17 -5.96 11.01
N ASN A 4 87.99 -6.63 10.99
CA ASN A 4 87.31 -7.67 11.76
C ASN A 4 86.16 -8.20 10.86
N ILE A 5 85.78 -9.47 11.03
CA ILE A 5 84.55 -10.10 10.51
C ILE A 5 83.39 -9.75 11.44
N VAL A 6 82.15 -9.50 10.97
CA VAL A 6 80.87 -9.93 11.58
C VAL A 6 79.71 -9.85 10.56
N ALA A 7 78.82 -10.83 10.66
CA ALA A 7 77.59 -11.06 9.92
C ALA A 7 76.38 -10.19 10.31
N GLY A 8 75.41 -10.09 9.40
CA GLY A 8 73.99 -10.24 9.73
C GLY A 8 73.18 -9.01 10.15
N THR A 9 71.86 -9.17 9.96
CA THR A 9 70.69 -8.44 10.47
C THR A 9 70.07 -7.30 9.66
N VAL A 10 68.79 -7.58 9.35
CA VAL A 10 67.71 -6.76 8.79
C VAL A 10 67.39 -5.62 9.75
N LEU A 11 67.28 -4.40 9.22
CA LEU A 11 66.91 -3.23 10.00
C LEU A 11 65.39 -3.14 10.15
N SER A 12 64.95 -3.19 11.39
CA SER A 12 63.60 -2.83 11.86
C SER A 12 63.63 -1.40 12.40
N LEU A 13 62.52 -0.68 12.28
CA LEU A 13 62.22 0.53 13.04
C LEU A 13 60.77 0.45 13.48
N GLY A 14 60.59 0.20 14.78
CA GLY A 14 59.32 0.24 15.47
C GLY A 14 59.01 1.63 16.01
N LEU A 15 57.72 1.88 16.22
CA LEU A 15 57.20 2.93 17.09
C LEU A 15 55.99 2.36 17.84
N MET A 16 56.17 2.18 19.14
CA MET A 16 55.12 1.92 20.11
C MET A 16 54.38 3.23 20.40
N VAL A 17 53.03 3.21 20.46
CA VAL A 17 52.27 4.14 21.32
C VAL A 17 51.13 3.37 22.00
N SER A 18 51.12 3.56 23.31
CA SER A 18 50.23 3.12 24.39
C SER A 18 48.75 2.91 24.11
N ALA A 19 48.22 1.84 24.71
CA ALA A 19 46.80 1.66 24.99
C ALA A 19 46.27 2.77 25.93
N LEU A 20 45.24 3.49 25.49
CA LEU A 20 44.32 4.22 26.34
C LEU A 20 42.96 3.49 26.28
N PRO A 21 42.34 3.15 27.42
CA PRO A 21 41.02 2.59 27.42
C PRO A 21 40.05 3.66 26.91
N HIS A 22 39.50 3.47 25.71
CA HIS A 22 38.32 4.20 25.31
C HIS A 22 37.19 3.68 26.18
N SER A 23 36.94 4.39 27.28
CA SER A 23 35.66 4.38 27.94
C SER A 23 34.66 4.90 26.91
N GLU A 24 34.03 3.99 26.17
CA GLU A 24 32.75 4.31 25.55
C GLU A 24 31.80 4.58 26.70
N ALA A 25 31.67 5.87 27.01
CA ALA A 25 30.60 6.38 27.82
C ALA A 25 29.29 5.99 27.11
N PHE A 26 28.72 4.86 27.50
CA PHE A 26 27.30 4.62 27.31
C PHE A 26 26.60 5.72 28.10
N ALA A 27 26.27 6.82 27.42
CA ALA A 27 25.27 7.74 27.90
C ALA A 27 24.02 6.90 28.14
N ALA A 28 23.65 6.71 29.41
CA ALA A 28 22.38 6.11 29.76
C ALA A 28 21.29 6.94 29.06
N SER A 29 20.58 6.36 28.10
CA SER A 29 19.50 7.04 27.38
C SER A 29 18.29 7.21 28.32
N LYS A 30 18.42 8.04 29.35
CA LYS A 30 17.29 8.59 30.08
C LYS A 30 16.64 9.62 29.15
N ASN A 31 15.50 9.22 28.60
CA ASN A 31 14.61 9.93 27.66
C ASN A 31 14.91 9.71 26.18
N VAL A 32 14.59 8.51 25.68
CA VAL A 32 14.14 8.40 24.28
C VAL A 32 12.83 9.19 24.18
N LEU A 33 12.90 10.43 23.72
CA LEU A 33 11.72 11.25 23.45
C LEU A 33 10.79 10.48 22.53
N SER A 34 9.53 10.30 22.93
CA SER A 34 8.57 9.62 22.08
C SER A 34 8.29 10.45 20.84
N THR A 35 8.37 9.84 19.66
CA THR A 35 7.98 10.50 18.40
C THR A 35 6.51 10.20 18.13
N GLU A 36 5.71 11.23 17.88
CA GLU A 36 4.28 11.10 17.58
C GLU A 36 3.95 11.75 16.23
N LYS A 37 3.14 11.06 15.42
CA LYS A 37 2.57 11.56 14.16
C LYS A 37 1.05 11.44 14.21
N PHE A 38 0.38 12.51 13.81
CA PHE A 38 -1.06 12.59 13.72
C PHE A 38 -1.52 12.52 12.26
N ASN A 39 -2.56 11.72 11.97
CA ASN A 39 -3.19 11.69 10.67
C ASN A 39 -4.36 12.69 10.65
N LYS A 40 -4.22 13.76 9.86
CA LYS A 40 -5.21 14.83 9.76
C LYS A 40 -6.51 14.40 9.07
N GLU A 41 -6.45 13.48 8.10
CA GLU A 41 -7.62 13.00 7.37
C GLU A 41 -8.49 12.08 8.24
N LYS A 42 -7.86 11.31 9.13
CA LYS A 42 -8.54 10.38 10.04
C LYS A 42 -8.79 10.99 11.42
N ASP A 43 -8.24 12.17 11.67
CA ASP A 43 -8.34 12.92 12.93
C ASP A 43 -8.00 12.05 14.14
N SER A 44 -6.85 11.35 14.04
CA SER A 44 -6.37 10.41 15.05
C SER A 44 -4.85 10.24 15.02
N ALA A 45 -4.25 9.81 16.14
CA ALA A 45 -2.85 9.41 16.18
C ALA A 45 -2.58 8.22 15.23
N GLU A 46 -1.56 8.35 14.39
CA GLU A 46 -1.17 7.35 13.38
C GLU A 46 0.08 6.59 13.76
N PHE A 47 1.00 7.25 14.48
CA PHE A 47 2.26 6.66 14.87
C PHE A 47 2.72 7.22 16.20
N LYS A 48 3.13 6.34 17.11
CA LYS A 48 3.86 6.66 18.33
C LYS A 48 5.02 5.69 18.46
N SER A 49 6.23 6.18 18.74
CA SER A 49 7.40 5.36 19.03
C SER A 49 8.19 5.90 20.21
N GLY A 50 8.97 5.04 20.88
CA GLY A 50 9.75 5.39 22.07
C GLY A 50 9.62 4.31 23.14
N ASN A 51 9.94 4.59 24.41
CA ASN A 51 9.54 3.69 25.50
C ASN A 51 8.14 4.13 25.98
N LEU A 52 7.10 3.66 25.29
CA LEU A 52 5.70 4.11 25.47
C LEU A 52 5.08 3.62 26.78
N THR A 53 5.65 2.55 27.36
CA THR A 53 5.28 2.02 28.67
C THR A 53 6.53 1.73 29.51
N ALA A 54 6.36 1.55 30.82
CA ALA A 54 7.36 0.89 31.64
C ALA A 54 7.48 -0.61 31.27
N PRO A 55 8.61 -1.27 31.62
CA PRO A 55 8.74 -2.72 31.51
C PRO A 55 7.61 -3.44 32.26
N SER A 56 7.18 -4.59 31.73
CA SER A 56 6.05 -5.35 32.29
C SER A 56 6.16 -6.83 31.92
N SER A 57 5.71 -7.70 32.83
CA SER A 57 5.58 -9.14 32.59
C SER A 57 4.16 -9.57 32.18
N GLU A 58 3.24 -8.62 32.01
CA GLU A 58 1.90 -8.89 31.52
C GLU A 58 1.91 -9.42 30.07
N ALA A 59 0.81 -10.04 29.65
CA ALA A 59 0.66 -10.44 28.26
C ALA A 59 0.78 -9.20 27.32
N PRO A 60 1.50 -9.31 26.18
CA PRO A 60 1.68 -8.21 25.23
C PRO A 60 0.38 -7.51 24.80
N GLU A 61 -0.68 -8.29 24.64
CA GLU A 61 -2.02 -7.83 24.30
C GLU A 61 -2.59 -6.93 25.40
N THR A 62 -2.44 -7.32 26.66
CA THR A 62 -2.88 -6.55 27.83
C THR A 62 -2.13 -5.22 27.94
N ILE A 63 -0.81 -5.24 27.74
CA ILE A 63 0.03 -4.03 27.76
C ILE A 63 -0.46 -3.03 26.70
N LEU A 64 -0.71 -3.51 25.48
CA LEU A 64 -1.19 -2.68 24.40
C LEU A 64 -2.61 -2.14 24.63
N TYR A 65 -3.54 -2.97 25.10
CA TYR A 65 -4.89 -2.52 25.41
C TYR A 65 -4.90 -1.46 26.51
N ASN A 66 -4.09 -1.65 27.56
CA ASN A 66 -3.93 -0.66 28.62
C ASN A 66 -3.33 0.66 28.11
N PHE A 67 -2.37 0.58 27.17
CA PHE A 67 -1.82 1.76 26.51
C PHE A 67 -2.89 2.51 25.70
N LEU A 68 -3.66 1.80 24.87
CA LEU A 68 -4.74 2.40 24.07
C LEU A 68 -5.84 2.99 24.97
N ASP A 69 -6.17 2.33 26.08
CA ASP A 69 -7.13 2.82 27.06
C ASP A 69 -6.69 4.15 27.71
N LYS A 70 -5.40 4.28 28.04
CA LYS A 70 -4.82 5.52 28.58
C LYS A 70 -4.74 6.64 27.53
N ASN A 71 -4.67 6.29 26.25
CA ASN A 71 -4.53 7.23 25.14
C ASN A 71 -5.82 7.41 24.31
N LYS A 72 -6.99 6.98 24.81
CA LYS A 72 -8.26 6.99 24.05
C LYS A 72 -8.59 8.34 23.42
N GLN A 73 -8.24 9.45 24.06
CA GLN A 73 -8.49 10.80 23.54
C GLN A 73 -7.71 11.07 22.25
N SER A 74 -6.45 10.64 22.15
CA SER A 74 -5.62 10.82 20.94
C SER A 74 -6.10 9.95 19.76
N TYR A 75 -6.75 8.83 20.04
CA TYR A 75 -7.28 7.90 19.04
C TYR A 75 -8.80 8.03 18.83
N LYS A 76 -9.49 8.83 19.64
CA LYS A 76 -10.94 9.04 19.67
C LYS A 76 -11.76 7.72 19.68
N LEU A 77 -11.40 6.82 20.60
CA LEU A 77 -11.94 5.44 20.67
C LEU A 77 -13.27 5.31 21.45
N GLY A 78 -13.96 6.41 21.72
CA GLY A 78 -15.18 6.40 22.53
C GLY A 78 -14.95 5.98 23.98
N SER A 79 -16.01 5.51 24.65
CA SER A 79 -15.97 5.14 26.08
C SER A 79 -15.60 3.67 26.34
N LYS A 80 -15.81 2.78 25.36
CA LYS A 80 -15.53 1.34 25.47
C LYS A 80 -14.04 1.05 25.69
N HIS A 81 -13.72 -0.07 26.33
CA HIS A 81 -12.32 -0.48 26.50
C HIS A 81 -11.71 -0.89 25.16
N ALA A 82 -10.40 -0.69 25.00
CA ALA A 82 -9.67 -1.02 23.78
C ALA A 82 -9.80 -2.51 23.40
N LYS A 83 -9.90 -3.40 24.39
CA LYS A 83 -10.16 -4.84 24.16
C LYS A 83 -11.51 -5.12 23.48
N ASP A 84 -12.48 -4.22 23.63
CA ASP A 84 -13.82 -4.33 23.02
C ASP A 84 -13.87 -3.65 21.65
N SER A 85 -12.93 -2.73 21.39
CA SER A 85 -12.80 -1.99 20.13
C SER A 85 -11.75 -2.56 19.18
N PHE A 86 -10.93 -3.54 19.62
CA PHE A 86 -9.88 -4.15 18.82
C PHE A 86 -9.73 -5.65 19.04
N LYS A 87 -9.58 -6.38 17.93
CA LYS A 87 -9.22 -7.80 17.92
C LYS A 87 -7.78 -7.98 17.47
N VAL A 88 -6.98 -8.76 18.20
CA VAL A 88 -5.64 -9.18 17.74
C VAL A 88 -5.83 -10.21 16.62
N LEU A 89 -5.31 -9.90 15.43
CA LEU A 89 -5.31 -10.80 14.28
C LEU A 89 -4.08 -11.71 14.25
N LYS A 90 -2.93 -11.17 14.65
CA LYS A 90 -1.66 -11.88 14.59
C LYS A 90 -0.74 -11.44 15.72
N LYS A 91 -0.01 -12.40 16.26
CA LYS A 91 1.12 -12.23 17.16
C LYS A 91 2.31 -12.99 16.59
N SER A 92 3.43 -12.31 16.44
CA SER A 92 4.67 -12.88 15.92
C SER A 92 5.88 -12.28 16.59
N LYS A 93 7.05 -12.88 16.36
CA LYS A 93 8.35 -12.35 16.74
C LYS A 93 9.04 -11.74 15.51
N ASP A 94 9.72 -10.61 15.67
CA ASP A 94 10.62 -10.08 14.64
C ASP A 94 12.02 -10.70 14.75
N GLU A 95 12.92 -10.34 13.83
CA GLU A 95 14.29 -10.86 13.78
C GLU A 95 15.14 -10.47 15.00
N LEU A 96 14.73 -9.44 15.73
CA LEU A 96 15.40 -8.94 16.93
C LEU A 96 14.80 -9.53 18.22
N GLY A 97 13.83 -10.44 18.10
CA GLY A 97 13.14 -11.04 19.24
C GLY A 97 11.95 -10.23 19.76
N ASN A 98 11.66 -9.04 19.24
CA ASN A 98 10.52 -8.25 19.72
C ASN A 98 9.19 -8.90 19.33
N THR A 99 8.17 -8.71 20.15
CA THR A 99 6.81 -9.16 19.85
C THR A 99 6.10 -8.13 18.97
N VAL A 100 5.62 -8.56 17.81
CA VAL A 100 4.79 -7.77 16.90
C VAL A 100 3.34 -8.24 17.00
N LEU A 101 2.43 -7.30 17.28
CA LEU A 101 0.98 -7.51 17.29
C LEU A 101 0.35 -6.78 16.10
N LYS A 102 -0.58 -7.43 15.40
CA LYS A 102 -1.47 -6.80 14.41
C LYS A 102 -2.90 -6.82 14.92
N LEU A 103 -3.56 -5.67 14.91
CA LEU A 103 -4.91 -5.46 15.42
C LEU A 103 -5.84 -5.00 14.31
N GLN A 104 -7.08 -5.42 14.42
CA GLN A 104 -8.20 -4.98 13.61
C GLN A 104 -9.16 -4.20 14.51
N GLN A 105 -9.49 -2.96 14.14
CA GLN A 105 -10.57 -2.25 14.84
C GLN A 105 -11.89 -2.98 14.57
N ILE A 106 -12.70 -3.15 15.59
CA ILE A 106 -14.02 -3.77 15.52
C ILE A 106 -15.07 -2.89 16.17
N PHE A 107 -16.31 -3.06 15.73
CA PHE A 107 -17.48 -2.50 16.39
C PHE A 107 -18.52 -3.60 16.56
N GLU A 108 -18.87 -3.92 17.81
CA GLU A 108 -19.80 -5.01 18.13
C GLU A 108 -19.48 -6.35 17.43
N GLY A 109 -18.19 -6.67 17.36
CA GLY A 109 -17.66 -7.88 16.71
C GLY A 109 -17.50 -7.79 15.19
N VAL A 110 -17.93 -6.70 14.55
CA VAL A 110 -17.80 -6.49 13.10
C VAL A 110 -16.52 -5.73 12.78
N PRO A 111 -15.66 -6.20 11.85
CA PRO A 111 -14.42 -5.51 11.49
C PRO A 111 -14.68 -4.18 10.78
N VAL A 112 -13.93 -3.15 11.17
CA VAL A 112 -13.95 -1.85 10.50
C VAL A 112 -12.99 -1.87 9.31
N PHE A 113 -13.53 -1.71 8.11
CA PHE A 113 -12.75 -1.80 6.88
C PHE A 113 -11.63 -0.75 6.86
N GLY A 114 -10.42 -1.17 6.43
CA GLY A 114 -9.26 -0.29 6.31
C GLY A 114 -8.64 0.17 7.64
N SER A 115 -9.15 -0.29 8.79
CA SER A 115 -8.72 0.17 10.10
C SER A 115 -7.92 -0.90 10.85
N THR A 116 -6.60 -0.85 10.71
CA THR A 116 -5.67 -1.77 11.37
C THR A 116 -4.55 -1.04 12.07
N GLN A 117 -4.05 -1.64 13.16
CA GLN A 117 -2.87 -1.18 13.86
C GLN A 117 -1.83 -2.30 13.95
N ALA A 118 -0.57 -1.89 14.10
CA ALA A 118 0.55 -2.72 14.45
C ALA A 118 1.22 -2.16 15.70
N ALA A 119 1.68 -3.04 16.58
CA ALA A 119 2.44 -2.67 17.76
C ALA A 119 3.67 -3.54 17.91
N VAL A 120 4.76 -2.97 18.41
CA VAL A 120 6.01 -3.68 18.70
C VAL A 120 6.32 -3.54 20.17
N LEU A 121 6.51 -4.67 20.85
CA LEU A 121 6.92 -4.74 22.25
C LEU A 121 8.28 -5.42 22.35
N LYS A 122 9.20 -4.82 23.11
CA LYS A 122 10.49 -5.43 23.44
C LYS A 122 10.32 -6.66 24.32
N ASP A 123 11.38 -7.45 24.45
CA ASP A 123 11.38 -8.68 25.25
C ASP A 123 11.18 -8.44 26.75
N ASP A 124 11.46 -7.24 27.25
CA ASP A 124 11.17 -6.80 28.62
C ASP A 124 9.74 -6.26 28.82
N GLY A 125 8.90 -6.39 27.79
CA GLY A 125 7.50 -5.94 27.80
C GLY A 125 7.32 -4.43 27.63
N VAL A 126 8.37 -3.68 27.29
CA VAL A 126 8.21 -2.26 26.92
C VAL A 126 7.55 -2.14 25.57
N LEU A 127 6.38 -1.48 25.51
CA LEU A 127 5.75 -1.10 24.25
C LEU A 127 6.59 -0.03 23.57
N ASN A 128 7.12 -0.35 22.39
CA ASN A 128 8.06 0.49 21.68
C ASN A 128 7.45 1.29 20.53
N VAL A 129 6.50 0.68 19.80
CA VAL A 129 5.85 1.30 18.65
C VAL A 129 4.37 0.95 18.67
N VAL A 130 3.53 1.93 18.31
CA VAL A 130 2.15 1.74 17.87
C VAL A 130 1.96 2.53 16.58
N SER A 131 1.52 1.86 15.52
CA SER A 131 1.38 2.44 14.18
C SER A 131 0.11 1.95 13.50
N GLY A 132 -0.57 2.79 12.73
CA GLY A 132 -1.69 2.39 11.88
C GLY A 132 -2.83 3.39 11.90
N THR A 133 -4.00 2.93 11.48
CA THR A 133 -5.17 3.79 11.30
C THR A 133 -6.32 3.33 12.19
N VAL A 134 -7.08 4.30 12.69
CA VAL A 134 -8.36 4.10 13.35
C VAL A 134 -9.44 4.93 12.68
N VAL A 135 -10.68 4.45 12.73
CA VAL A 135 -11.84 5.29 12.52
C VAL A 135 -12.20 5.91 13.86
N SER A 136 -11.93 7.21 13.97
CA SER A 136 -12.28 8.07 15.09
C SER A 136 -13.79 8.25 15.25
N ASP A 137 -14.24 8.41 16.49
CA ASP A 137 -15.63 8.74 16.86
C ASP A 137 -16.66 7.77 16.28
N LEU A 138 -16.28 6.48 16.17
CA LEU A 138 -17.07 5.48 15.45
C LEU A 138 -18.44 5.24 16.10
N ASP A 139 -18.55 5.27 17.42
CA ASP A 139 -19.84 5.14 18.12
C ASP A 139 -20.82 6.25 17.68
N THR A 140 -20.32 7.46 17.47
CA THR A 140 -21.12 8.60 16.99
C THR A 140 -21.45 8.45 15.50
N LYS A 141 -20.45 8.12 14.66
CA LYS A 141 -20.62 7.99 13.20
C LYS A 141 -21.58 6.87 12.77
N LEU A 142 -21.72 5.82 13.59
CA LEU A 142 -22.67 4.74 13.33
C LEU A 142 -24.10 5.07 13.79
N GLU A 143 -24.31 6.10 14.62
CA GLU A 143 -25.65 6.58 15.04
C GLU A 143 -26.66 5.48 15.49
N LYS A 144 -26.18 4.38 16.09
CA LYS A 144 -26.99 3.19 16.44
C LYS A 144 -27.66 2.49 15.24
N LYS A 145 -27.08 2.59 14.04
CA LYS A 145 -27.50 1.81 12.86
C LYS A 145 -27.47 0.32 13.17
N ASP A 146 -28.40 -0.41 12.56
CA ASP A 146 -28.57 -1.85 12.75
C ASP A 146 -27.81 -2.62 11.66
N LYS A 147 -27.04 -3.62 12.08
CA LYS A 147 -26.32 -4.53 11.17
C LYS A 147 -27.21 -5.58 10.51
N LYS A 148 -28.50 -5.67 10.89
CA LYS A 148 -29.49 -6.57 10.27
C LYS A 148 -30.28 -5.86 9.17
N GLY A 149 -30.30 -6.49 8.00
CA GLY A 149 -31.19 -6.12 6.90
C GLY A 149 -31.14 -7.17 5.80
N ILE A 150 -30.55 -6.83 4.66
CA ILE A 150 -30.41 -7.74 3.53
C ILE A 150 -29.48 -8.92 3.87
N LYS A 151 -29.60 -10.02 3.13
CA LYS A 151 -28.66 -11.15 3.21
C LYS A 151 -27.40 -10.86 2.38
N ALA A 152 -26.29 -11.47 2.74
CA ALA A 152 -25.03 -11.43 1.98
C ALA A 152 -25.22 -11.77 0.48
N SER A 153 -26.04 -12.79 0.18
CA SER A 153 -26.34 -13.17 -1.21
C SER A 153 -27.15 -12.12 -1.98
N GLN A 154 -27.93 -11.28 -1.29
CA GLN A 154 -28.62 -10.15 -1.93
C GLN A 154 -27.62 -9.03 -2.26
N ALA A 155 -26.61 -8.81 -1.41
CA ALA A 155 -25.55 -7.84 -1.71
C ALA A 155 -24.76 -8.22 -2.96
N VAL A 156 -24.49 -9.51 -3.18
CA VAL A 156 -23.87 -10.00 -4.43
C VAL A 156 -24.75 -9.66 -5.64
N LYS A 157 -26.05 -9.95 -5.57
CA LYS A 157 -26.99 -9.64 -6.66
C LYS A 157 -27.10 -8.14 -6.95
N ILE A 158 -27.03 -7.30 -5.91
CA ILE A 158 -27.01 -5.84 -6.07
C ILE A 158 -25.73 -5.40 -6.79
N ALA A 159 -24.58 -5.95 -6.39
CA ALA A 159 -23.30 -5.67 -7.05
C ALA A 159 -23.27 -6.17 -8.51
N GLU A 160 -23.79 -7.36 -8.80
CA GLU A 160 -23.98 -7.88 -10.17
C GLU A 160 -24.91 -6.99 -11.00
N SER A 161 -26.00 -6.52 -10.40
CA SER A 161 -26.95 -5.64 -11.08
C SER A 161 -26.34 -4.29 -11.42
N ASP A 162 -25.51 -3.73 -10.55
CA ASP A 162 -24.77 -2.49 -10.83
C ASP A 162 -23.66 -2.71 -11.88
N LEU A 163 -22.99 -3.87 -11.83
CA LEU A 163 -22.02 -4.27 -12.86
C LEU A 163 -22.65 -4.43 -14.25
N GLY A 164 -23.96 -4.72 -14.30
CA GLY A 164 -24.76 -4.82 -15.52
C GLY A 164 -24.77 -6.21 -16.17
N PHE A 165 -24.10 -7.20 -15.56
CA PHE A 165 -24.11 -8.59 -15.98
C PHE A 165 -23.65 -9.50 -14.83
N THR A 166 -23.92 -10.81 -14.97
CA THR A 166 -23.41 -11.84 -14.05
C THR A 166 -22.17 -12.49 -14.69
N PRO A 167 -20.96 -12.19 -14.20
CA PRO A 167 -19.74 -12.78 -14.75
C PRO A 167 -19.57 -14.24 -14.34
N LYS A 168 -18.72 -14.96 -15.07
CA LYS A 168 -18.09 -16.19 -14.56
C LYS A 168 -16.95 -15.78 -13.64
N TYR A 169 -17.05 -16.15 -12.37
CA TYR A 169 -16.06 -15.77 -11.37
C TYR A 169 -14.81 -16.66 -11.38
N GLU A 170 -13.64 -16.05 -11.21
CA GLU A 170 -12.39 -16.76 -10.92
C GLU A 170 -12.40 -17.31 -9.48
N GLN A 171 -13.02 -16.58 -8.57
CA GLN A 171 -13.31 -17.00 -7.21
C GLN A 171 -14.76 -16.62 -6.86
N ALA A 172 -15.53 -17.58 -6.35
CA ALA A 172 -16.89 -17.32 -5.91
C ALA A 172 -16.92 -16.15 -4.91
N PRO A 173 -17.81 -15.16 -5.09
CA PRO A 173 -17.92 -14.05 -4.14
C PRO A 173 -18.20 -14.56 -2.73
N ASP A 174 -17.40 -14.09 -1.77
CA ASP A 174 -17.56 -14.36 -0.33
C ASP A 174 -17.77 -13.02 0.40
N PRO A 175 -19.01 -12.52 0.51
CA PRO A 175 -19.27 -11.22 1.12
C PRO A 175 -18.98 -11.21 2.62
N GLU A 176 -18.17 -10.26 3.05
CA GLU A 176 -17.86 -10.06 4.46
C GLU A 176 -18.68 -8.91 5.03
N LEU A 177 -19.33 -9.10 6.18
CA LEU A 177 -19.95 -8.00 6.92
C LEU A 177 -18.85 -7.15 7.56
N VAL A 178 -18.80 -5.88 7.21
CA VAL A 178 -17.83 -4.89 7.70
C VAL A 178 -18.55 -3.64 8.18
N VAL A 179 -17.85 -2.82 8.96
CA VAL A 179 -18.20 -1.41 9.11
C VAL A 179 -17.43 -0.62 8.07
N TYR A 180 -18.16 0.07 7.21
CA TYR A 180 -17.60 0.99 6.23
C TYR A 180 -17.75 2.42 6.76
N ALA A 181 -16.66 3.19 6.76
CA ALA A 181 -16.65 4.57 7.24
C ALA A 181 -16.19 5.52 6.13
N ALA A 182 -17.06 6.46 5.79
CA ALA A 182 -16.79 7.61 4.94
C ALA A 182 -16.44 8.84 5.81
N GLU A 183 -16.24 10.00 5.21
CA GLU A 183 -15.90 11.24 5.94
C GLU A 183 -17.05 11.71 6.85
N ASP A 184 -18.29 11.59 6.38
CA ASP A 184 -19.51 12.12 6.97
C ASP A 184 -20.32 11.09 7.77
N GLY A 185 -19.90 9.81 7.78
CA GLY A 185 -20.60 8.80 8.55
C GLY A 185 -20.03 7.39 8.41
N ALA A 186 -20.63 6.45 9.13
CA ALA A 186 -20.33 5.03 9.02
C ALA A 186 -21.62 4.21 8.88
N ASP A 187 -21.49 3.03 8.27
CA ASP A 187 -22.58 2.06 8.14
C ASP A 187 -22.07 0.62 8.19
N PHE A 188 -22.94 -0.30 8.55
CA PHE A 188 -22.69 -1.73 8.36
C PHE A 188 -22.91 -2.05 6.89
N ALA A 189 -21.94 -2.70 6.26
CA ALA A 189 -21.97 -3.01 4.85
C ALA A 189 -21.45 -4.41 4.56
N TYR A 190 -21.95 -5.04 3.50
CA TYR A 190 -21.32 -6.20 2.91
C TYR A 190 -20.23 -5.73 1.94
N LYS A 191 -18.98 -6.08 2.24
CA LYS A 191 -17.85 -5.97 1.32
C LYS A 191 -17.91 -7.16 0.36
N VAL A 192 -18.34 -6.92 -0.86
CA VAL A 192 -18.44 -7.93 -1.92
C VAL A 192 -17.25 -7.76 -2.87
N ASN A 193 -16.55 -8.86 -3.17
CA ASN A 193 -15.54 -8.88 -4.21
C ASN A 193 -16.03 -9.67 -5.43
N LEU A 194 -16.02 -9.02 -6.60
CA LEU A 194 -16.35 -9.62 -7.89
C LEU A 194 -15.08 -9.69 -8.74
N ASN A 195 -14.54 -10.89 -8.92
CA ASN A 195 -13.31 -11.15 -9.67
C ASN A 195 -13.60 -12.07 -10.86
N PHE A 196 -13.32 -11.59 -12.07
CA PHE A 196 -13.65 -12.27 -13.33
C PHE A 196 -12.71 -11.84 -14.47
N LEU A 197 -12.62 -12.68 -15.52
CA LEU A 197 -11.80 -12.42 -16.71
C LEU A 197 -12.61 -12.01 -17.96
N ASP A 198 -13.87 -12.44 -18.07
CA ASP A 198 -14.75 -12.19 -19.21
C ASP A 198 -15.96 -11.31 -18.82
N PRO A 199 -16.48 -10.45 -19.72
CA PRO A 199 -16.00 -10.15 -21.07
C PRO A 199 -14.75 -9.24 -21.09
N LYS A 200 -14.44 -8.61 -19.95
CA LYS A 200 -13.17 -7.91 -19.70
C LYS A 200 -12.75 -8.21 -18.26
N PRO A 201 -11.45 -8.34 -17.97
CA PRO A 201 -11.00 -8.56 -16.59
C PRO A 201 -11.50 -7.47 -15.65
N GLY A 202 -11.99 -7.88 -14.48
CA GLY A 202 -12.48 -6.99 -13.43
C GLY A 202 -12.15 -7.55 -12.05
N ASN A 203 -11.70 -6.69 -11.13
CA ASN A 203 -11.55 -7.02 -9.72
C ASN A 203 -12.21 -5.92 -8.88
N TYR A 204 -13.54 -5.97 -8.79
CA TYR A 204 -14.34 -4.94 -8.15
C TYR A 204 -14.58 -5.25 -6.68
N TYR A 205 -14.45 -4.23 -5.84
CA TYR A 205 -14.98 -4.24 -4.48
C TYR A 205 -16.20 -3.33 -4.41
N TYR A 206 -17.28 -3.86 -3.82
CA TYR A 206 -18.51 -3.13 -3.52
C TYR A 206 -18.72 -3.10 -2.01
N PHE A 207 -19.22 -1.98 -1.50
CA PHE A 207 -19.68 -1.82 -0.12
C PHE A 207 -21.17 -1.55 -0.17
N VAL A 208 -21.96 -2.59 0.08
CA VAL A 208 -23.43 -2.52 0.00
C VAL A 208 -23.98 -2.42 1.42
N SER A 209 -24.74 -1.37 1.75
CA SER A 209 -25.36 -1.19 3.06
C SER A 209 -26.13 -2.45 3.45
N ALA A 210 -25.79 -3.00 4.62
CA ALA A 210 -26.42 -4.20 5.15
C ALA A 210 -27.90 -3.93 5.50
N LYS A 211 -28.28 -2.68 5.77
CA LYS A 211 -29.65 -2.32 6.11
C LYS A 211 -30.53 -2.12 4.89
N THR A 212 -30.08 -1.31 3.93
CA THR A 212 -30.91 -0.82 2.83
C THR A 212 -30.62 -1.50 1.49
N GLY A 213 -29.43 -2.07 1.32
CA GLY A 213 -28.94 -2.54 0.03
C GLY A 213 -28.39 -1.43 -0.88
N GLU A 214 -28.26 -0.21 -0.38
CA GLU A 214 -27.63 0.89 -1.12
C GLU A 214 -26.13 0.64 -1.33
N ILE A 215 -25.59 0.98 -2.50
CA ILE A 215 -24.15 0.90 -2.77
C ILE A 215 -23.50 2.16 -2.19
N LEU A 216 -22.78 2.00 -1.08
CA LEU A 216 -22.09 3.07 -0.38
C LEU A 216 -20.79 3.46 -1.07
N ASN A 217 -20.10 2.49 -1.66
CA ASN A 217 -18.89 2.70 -2.47
C ASN A 217 -18.66 1.49 -3.40
N LYS A 218 -17.98 1.72 -4.52
CA LYS A 218 -17.40 0.69 -5.37
C LYS A 218 -16.10 1.16 -6.01
N TYR A 219 -15.16 0.24 -6.20
CA TYR A 219 -13.94 0.51 -6.97
C TYR A 219 -13.41 -0.77 -7.64
N ASN A 220 -12.72 -0.62 -8.78
CA ASN A 220 -11.97 -1.70 -9.42
C ASN A 220 -10.50 -1.62 -8.97
N THR A 221 -9.91 -2.74 -8.57
CA THR A 221 -8.47 -2.81 -8.22
C THR A 221 -7.60 -3.24 -9.39
N LEU A 222 -8.17 -3.45 -10.58
CA LEU A 222 -7.37 -3.56 -11.79
C LEU A 222 -6.99 -2.15 -12.28
N ASP A 223 -5.70 -1.95 -12.53
CA ASP A 223 -5.11 -0.70 -13.02
C ASP A 223 -5.44 -0.44 -14.50
N GLU A 224 -6.73 -0.33 -14.84
CA GLU A 224 -7.17 0.16 -16.15
C GLU A 224 -8.02 1.41 -15.96
N VAL A 225 -7.65 2.48 -16.65
CA VAL A 225 -8.42 3.72 -16.64
C VAL A 225 -9.51 3.62 -17.69
N THR A 226 -10.77 3.77 -17.29
CA THR A 226 -11.88 3.95 -18.23
C THR A 226 -11.92 5.41 -18.68
N GLY A 227 -11.82 5.66 -19.98
CA GLY A 227 -11.80 7.02 -20.53
C GLY A 227 -11.97 7.05 -22.05
N THR A 228 -11.81 8.23 -22.64
CA THR A 228 -11.89 8.43 -24.09
C THR A 228 -10.50 8.38 -24.70
N ASN A 229 -10.34 7.67 -25.82
CA ASN A 229 -9.07 7.69 -26.56
C ASN A 229 -8.74 9.10 -27.02
N SER A 230 -7.49 9.50 -26.84
CA SER A 230 -6.92 10.77 -27.24
C SER A 230 -5.58 10.54 -27.92
N VAL A 231 -5.03 11.58 -28.54
CA VAL A 231 -3.68 11.57 -29.10
C VAL A 231 -2.89 12.71 -28.47
N GLY A 232 -1.88 12.37 -27.69
CA GLY A 232 -0.93 13.30 -27.10
C GLY A 232 0.36 13.41 -27.90
N THR A 233 1.26 14.26 -27.41
CA THR A 233 2.61 14.41 -27.96
C THR A 233 3.64 14.22 -26.87
N GLY A 234 4.76 13.57 -27.17
CA GLY A 234 5.84 13.37 -26.19
C GLY A 234 7.22 13.51 -26.81
N THR A 235 8.21 13.83 -25.98
CA THR A 235 9.62 13.90 -26.38
C THR A 235 10.39 12.74 -25.75
N GLY A 236 10.92 11.85 -26.58
CA GLY A 236 11.66 10.66 -26.17
C GLY A 236 13.07 10.96 -25.62
N VAL A 237 13.78 9.92 -25.21
CA VAL A 237 15.13 10.00 -24.60
C VAL A 237 16.13 10.63 -25.58
N LEU A 238 16.01 10.29 -26.88
CA LEU A 238 16.85 10.83 -27.95
C LEU A 238 16.35 12.18 -28.49
N LYS A 239 15.46 12.88 -27.76
CA LYS A 239 14.91 14.20 -28.09
C LYS A 239 14.11 14.26 -29.40
N ASN A 240 13.61 13.12 -29.86
CA ASN A 240 12.62 13.04 -30.93
C ASN A 240 11.21 13.25 -30.38
N THR A 241 10.39 14.02 -31.09
CA THR A 241 8.97 14.18 -30.76
C THR A 241 8.14 13.12 -31.48
N VAL A 242 7.20 12.50 -30.76
CA VAL A 242 6.30 11.46 -31.27
C VAL A 242 4.86 11.72 -30.84
N SER A 243 3.91 11.21 -31.61
CA SER A 243 2.50 11.13 -31.20
C SER A 243 2.27 9.86 -30.39
N LEU A 244 1.47 9.99 -29.32
CA LEU A 244 1.15 8.91 -28.39
C LEU A 244 -0.37 8.73 -28.37
N ASN A 245 -0.85 7.50 -28.49
CA ASN A 245 -2.24 7.21 -28.15
C ASN A 245 -2.37 7.22 -26.63
N THR A 246 -3.32 7.99 -26.11
CA THR A 246 -3.56 8.14 -24.67
C THR A 246 -5.03 7.92 -24.35
N THR A 247 -5.35 7.79 -23.06
CA THR A 247 -6.73 7.74 -22.58
C THR A 247 -6.98 8.93 -21.66
N LEU A 248 -7.94 9.78 -22.01
CA LEU A 248 -8.43 10.87 -21.16
C LEU A 248 -9.49 10.35 -20.21
N SER A 249 -9.26 10.48 -18.91
CA SER A 249 -10.23 10.17 -17.87
C SER A 249 -10.16 11.21 -16.76
N ASN A 250 -11.33 11.73 -16.36
CA ASN A 250 -11.46 12.72 -15.27
C ASN A 250 -10.50 13.92 -15.38
N GLY A 251 -10.24 14.40 -16.61
CA GLY A 251 -9.35 15.54 -16.84
C GLY A 251 -7.86 15.21 -16.77
N THR A 252 -7.48 13.93 -16.71
CA THR A 252 -6.09 13.44 -16.72
C THR A 252 -5.87 12.51 -17.91
N TYR A 253 -4.72 12.64 -18.56
CA TYR A 253 -4.31 11.81 -19.69
C TYR A 253 -3.38 10.71 -19.21
N TYR A 254 -3.68 9.47 -19.59
CA TYR A 254 -2.90 8.31 -19.20
C TYR A 254 -2.20 7.69 -20.40
N LEU A 255 -0.97 7.18 -20.22
CA LEU A 255 -0.28 6.35 -21.21
C LEU A 255 -0.91 4.95 -21.28
N GLN A 256 -2.14 4.94 -21.75
CA GLN A 256 -2.98 3.79 -22.06
C GLN A 256 -3.49 3.94 -23.49
N ASP A 257 -3.06 3.04 -24.37
CA ASP A 257 -3.49 2.97 -25.76
C ASP A 257 -4.48 1.82 -25.93
N ASN A 258 -5.75 2.15 -26.17
CA ASN A 258 -6.80 1.15 -26.39
C ASN A 258 -6.99 0.76 -27.88
N THR A 259 -6.12 1.22 -28.78
CA THR A 259 -6.26 0.98 -30.23
C THR A 259 -5.58 -0.31 -30.70
N ARG A 260 -4.85 -0.99 -29.81
CA ARG A 260 -4.05 -2.20 -30.10
C ARG A 260 -4.35 -3.31 -29.10
N GLY A 261 -4.88 -4.44 -29.57
CA GLY A 261 -5.18 -5.62 -28.76
C GLY A 261 -6.03 -5.27 -27.53
N ASN A 262 -5.65 -5.85 -26.39
CA ASN A 262 -6.22 -5.54 -25.08
C ASN A 262 -5.52 -4.34 -24.40
N GLY A 263 -4.76 -3.57 -25.16
CA GLY A 263 -4.17 -2.31 -24.74
C GLY A 263 -2.65 -2.32 -24.56
N ILE A 264 -2.05 -1.13 -24.63
CA ILE A 264 -0.66 -0.88 -24.25
C ILE A 264 -0.66 0.09 -23.08
N PHE A 265 0.07 -0.27 -22.02
CA PHE A 265 0.06 0.45 -20.75
C PHE A 265 1.49 0.73 -20.31
N THR A 266 1.78 1.97 -19.94
CA THR A 266 3.08 2.37 -19.43
C THR A 266 2.96 2.90 -18.01
N TYR A 267 3.75 2.31 -17.11
CA TYR A 267 3.72 2.56 -15.67
C TYR A 267 5.01 3.23 -15.20
N ASN A 268 4.90 3.98 -14.11
CA ASN A 268 6.00 4.60 -13.39
C ASN A 268 6.20 3.94 -12.03
N THR A 269 7.41 3.50 -11.72
CA THR A 269 7.77 3.04 -10.37
C THR A 269 8.34 4.12 -9.46
N SER A 270 8.57 5.33 -9.98
CA SER A 270 9.07 6.47 -9.21
C SER A 270 10.38 6.16 -8.46
N ASN A 271 11.32 5.53 -9.17
CA ASN A 271 12.59 5.04 -8.64
C ASN A 271 12.42 4.01 -7.49
N SER A 272 11.49 3.07 -7.70
CA SER A 272 11.23 1.92 -6.84
C SER A 272 11.39 0.61 -7.62
N SER A 273 11.47 -0.51 -6.90
CA SER A 273 11.47 -1.86 -7.47
C SER A 273 10.10 -2.55 -7.46
N ARG A 274 9.02 -1.86 -7.03
CA ARG A 274 7.66 -2.44 -6.96
C ARG A 274 6.96 -2.41 -8.31
N LEU A 275 6.91 -3.54 -9.02
CA LEU A 275 6.17 -3.67 -10.28
C LEU A 275 4.64 -3.84 -10.09
N PRO A 276 3.81 -3.42 -11.07
CA PRO A 276 4.19 -2.66 -12.26
C PRO A 276 4.41 -1.15 -11.99
N GLY A 277 4.04 -0.65 -10.82
CA GLY A 277 4.07 0.78 -10.48
C GLY A 277 2.69 1.42 -10.62
N THR A 278 2.65 2.72 -10.92
CA THR A 278 1.43 3.49 -11.16
C THR A 278 1.28 3.79 -12.65
N LEU A 279 0.06 3.75 -13.20
CA LEU A 279 -0.13 4.09 -14.62
C LEU A 279 0.29 5.54 -14.85
N TRP A 280 1.12 5.77 -15.88
CA TRP A 280 1.67 7.09 -16.15
C TRP A 280 0.56 8.08 -16.48
N ALA A 281 0.52 9.18 -15.75
CA ALA A 281 -0.52 10.20 -15.81
C ALA A 281 0.09 11.56 -16.14
N ASP A 282 -0.64 12.37 -16.90
CA ASP A 282 -0.25 13.69 -17.34
C ASP A 282 -1.46 14.63 -17.41
N ALA A 283 -1.24 15.92 -17.17
CA ALA A 283 -2.32 16.90 -17.02
C ALA A 283 -2.77 17.55 -18.35
N ASP A 284 -1.88 17.66 -19.34
CA ASP A 284 -2.11 18.47 -20.54
C ASP A 284 -1.94 17.71 -21.86
N ASN A 285 -1.60 16.42 -21.78
CA ASN A 285 -1.32 15.51 -22.88
C ASN A 285 0.00 15.82 -23.64
N VAL A 286 0.92 16.55 -23.00
CA VAL A 286 2.22 16.97 -23.54
C VAL A 286 3.38 16.45 -22.67
N PHE A 287 3.83 15.24 -22.99
CA PHE A 287 4.87 14.49 -22.28
C PHE A 287 6.29 14.97 -22.64
N SER A 288 6.66 16.16 -22.19
CA SER A 288 7.92 16.84 -22.55
C SER A 288 8.84 17.13 -21.36
N ALA A 289 8.43 16.81 -20.14
CA ALA A 289 9.27 16.97 -18.96
C ALA A 289 10.43 15.97 -18.97
N THR A 290 11.50 16.30 -18.24
CA THR A 290 12.72 15.47 -18.17
C THR A 290 12.44 14.02 -17.79
N ASN A 291 11.46 13.79 -16.93
CA ASN A 291 11.12 12.45 -16.44
C ASN A 291 10.19 11.69 -17.40
N ASP A 292 9.57 12.35 -18.38
CA ASP A 292 8.61 11.70 -19.28
C ASP A 292 9.29 10.87 -20.35
N ALA A 293 10.52 11.26 -20.75
CA ALA A 293 11.20 10.71 -21.91
C ALA A 293 11.29 9.16 -21.94
N PRO A 294 11.62 8.46 -20.84
CA PRO A 294 11.58 7.00 -20.82
C PRO A 294 10.17 6.43 -21.02
N ALA A 295 9.16 7.08 -20.45
CA ALA A 295 7.76 6.65 -20.59
C ALA A 295 7.25 6.83 -22.02
N VAL A 296 7.60 7.96 -22.65
CA VAL A 296 7.31 8.25 -24.06
C VAL A 296 7.86 7.15 -24.96
N ASP A 297 9.14 6.82 -24.82
CA ASP A 297 9.78 5.80 -25.65
C ASP A 297 9.21 4.40 -25.38
N ALA A 298 9.04 4.02 -24.10
CA ALA A 298 8.47 2.73 -23.75
C ALA A 298 7.07 2.53 -24.36
N HIS A 299 6.21 3.55 -24.25
CA HIS A 299 4.86 3.52 -24.79
C HIS A 299 4.84 3.47 -26.32
N TYR A 300 5.59 4.38 -26.96
CA TYR A 300 5.65 4.50 -28.42
C TYR A 300 6.21 3.24 -29.07
N TYR A 301 7.33 2.72 -28.56
CA TYR A 301 7.98 1.56 -29.16
C TYR A 301 7.24 0.26 -28.88
N ALA A 302 6.55 0.11 -27.75
CA ALA A 302 5.63 -1.01 -27.55
C ALA A 302 4.54 -1.04 -28.65
N GLY A 303 3.99 0.13 -29.01
CA GLY A 303 3.07 0.27 -30.14
C GLY A 303 3.68 -0.13 -31.48
N LYS A 304 4.90 0.34 -31.77
CA LYS A 304 5.62 -0.04 -33.00
C LYS A 304 5.93 -1.53 -33.07
N THR A 305 6.32 -2.14 -31.96
CA THR A 305 6.57 -3.58 -31.88
C THR A 305 5.29 -4.37 -32.12
N TYR A 306 4.17 -3.97 -31.50
CA TYR A 306 2.87 -4.59 -31.75
C TYR A 306 2.52 -4.52 -33.24
N ASP A 307 2.60 -3.33 -33.85
CA ASP A 307 2.27 -3.11 -35.26
C ASP A 307 3.14 -3.96 -36.19
N TYR A 308 4.45 -3.99 -35.94
CA TYR A 308 5.39 -4.79 -36.71
C TYR A 308 5.05 -6.27 -36.68
N TYR A 309 4.76 -6.84 -35.50
CA TYR A 309 4.41 -8.25 -35.39
C TYR A 309 3.06 -8.57 -36.02
N LYS A 310 2.09 -7.65 -35.88
CA LYS A 310 0.77 -7.82 -36.48
C LYS A 310 0.83 -7.72 -38.01
N SER A 311 1.57 -6.76 -38.57
CA SER A 311 1.66 -6.57 -40.02
C SER A 311 2.52 -7.62 -40.70
N THR A 312 3.63 -8.04 -40.07
CA THR A 312 4.65 -8.90 -40.70
C THR A 312 4.31 -10.38 -40.54
N PHE A 313 3.80 -10.77 -39.36
CA PHE A 313 3.58 -12.19 -39.03
C PHE A 313 2.10 -12.52 -38.77
N ASN A 314 1.18 -11.55 -38.97
CA ASN A 314 -0.22 -11.65 -38.57
C ASN A 314 -0.41 -12.03 -37.07
N ARG A 315 0.61 -11.78 -36.24
CA ARG A 315 0.60 -12.17 -34.82
C ARG A 315 -0.04 -11.06 -33.99
N ASN A 316 -1.16 -11.35 -33.35
CA ASN A 316 -1.87 -10.41 -32.49
C ASN A 316 -1.22 -10.36 -31.10
N SER A 317 -0.37 -9.37 -30.83
CA SER A 317 0.49 -9.29 -29.62
C SER A 317 1.53 -10.43 -29.52
N TYR A 318 2.14 -10.62 -28.35
CA TYR A 318 3.20 -11.63 -28.13
C TYR A 318 2.68 -13.06 -28.10
N ASP A 319 1.42 -13.26 -27.71
CA ASP A 319 0.76 -14.56 -27.54
C ASP A 319 -0.11 -14.97 -28.73
N GLY A 320 -0.37 -14.06 -29.67
CA GLY A 320 -1.27 -14.29 -30.80
C GLY A 320 -2.74 -14.04 -30.48
N TYR A 321 -3.09 -13.67 -29.25
CA TYR A 321 -4.47 -13.46 -28.80
C TYR A 321 -4.76 -12.02 -28.35
N GLY A 322 -3.82 -11.09 -28.60
CA GLY A 322 -4.03 -9.68 -28.32
C GLY A 322 -3.76 -9.30 -26.86
N SER A 323 -2.98 -10.10 -26.12
CA SER A 323 -2.62 -9.77 -24.73
C SER A 323 -2.08 -8.34 -24.58
N ALA A 324 -2.41 -7.72 -23.46
CA ALA A 324 -1.97 -6.36 -23.14
C ALA A 324 -0.43 -6.28 -23.03
N LEU A 325 0.14 -5.21 -23.55
CA LEU A 325 1.57 -4.90 -23.39
C LEU A 325 1.74 -3.95 -22.21
N LYS A 326 2.51 -4.37 -21.20
CA LYS A 326 2.77 -3.56 -20.01
C LYS A 326 4.26 -3.25 -19.90
N SER A 327 4.59 -1.96 -19.83
CA SER A 327 5.95 -1.47 -19.64
C SER A 327 6.05 -0.69 -18.34
N THR A 328 7.16 -0.82 -17.63
CA THR A 328 7.44 -0.04 -16.43
C THR A 328 8.75 0.74 -16.63
N VAL A 329 8.74 2.03 -16.30
CA VAL A 329 9.91 2.90 -16.35
C VAL A 329 10.26 3.43 -14.96
N HIS A 330 11.46 4.00 -14.82
CA HIS A 330 12.02 4.48 -13.54
C HIS A 330 12.10 3.37 -12.49
N TYR A 331 12.53 2.18 -12.92
CA TYR A 331 12.69 1.01 -12.06
C TYR A 331 14.05 1.01 -11.36
N GLY A 332 14.05 0.70 -10.06
CA GLY A 332 15.25 0.74 -9.23
C GLY A 332 15.57 2.15 -8.74
N SER A 333 16.80 2.38 -8.30
CA SER A 333 17.27 3.66 -7.75
C SER A 333 18.24 4.36 -8.68
#